data_AF-A0AAU5QY68-F1
#
_entry.id   AF-A0AAU5QY68-F1
#
_cell.length_a   1.000
_cell.length_b   1.000
_cell.length_c   1.000
_cell.angle_alpha   90.00
_cell.angle_beta   90.00
_cell.angle_gamma   90.00
#
_symmetry.space_group_name_H-M   'P 1'
#
loop_
_entity.id
_entity.type
_entity.pdbx_description
1 polymer ?
#
loop_
_entity_poly.entity_id
_entity_poly.type
_entity_poly.pdbx_seq_one_letter_code
_entity_poly.pdbx_strand_id
1 'polypeptide(L)'
;MIRYDPETQALYRRYCLPARRYLKLGGAVLRMPREEYEPFVHALAADARAVTDAELTILFEGSWRERRTAAWLAAVSRRDHFRERLGALLLESEVCFAGGAYCVALASFGTARDADLLAAYLDHYLHRPDLAYDQPTAMGALAYTDSVLHSDRASRFLQEGGLWRQWFQDAPHMHGEDGISTYLGGIRLACTVIDECADT
;
A
#
# COMPACT_ATOMS: atom_id res chain seq x y z
N MET A 1 24.10 8.44 -6.24
CA MET A 1 23.83 8.73 -4.81
C MET A 1 22.89 9.93 -4.81
N ILE A 2 21.59 9.71 -4.57
CA ILE A 2 20.64 10.84 -4.47
C ILE A 2 21.09 11.64 -3.24
N ARG A 3 21.52 12.89 -3.44
CA ARG A 3 21.80 13.79 -2.33
C ARG A 3 20.45 14.20 -1.77
N TYR A 4 20.05 13.53 -0.70
CA TYR A 4 19.00 14.05 0.15
C TYR A 4 19.45 15.39 0.71
N ASP A 5 18.55 16.35 0.75
CA ASP A 5 18.71 17.49 1.63
C ASP A 5 18.84 16.99 3.09
N PRO A 6 19.41 17.79 4.00
CA PRO A 6 19.67 17.36 5.38
C PRO A 6 18.41 16.92 6.14
N GLU A 7 17.26 17.52 5.83
CA GLU A 7 15.98 17.22 6.49
C GLU A 7 15.47 15.85 6.06
N THR A 8 15.39 15.59 4.75
CA THR A 8 15.01 14.27 4.25
C THR A 8 15.96 13.18 4.73
N GLN A 9 17.28 13.46 4.82
CA GLN A 9 18.24 12.50 5.36
C GLN A 9 17.98 12.19 6.85
N ALA A 10 17.60 13.19 7.65
CA ALA A 10 17.24 12.99 9.05
C ALA A 10 15.98 12.13 9.18
N LEU A 11 14.94 12.40 8.39
CA LEU A 11 13.71 11.63 8.38
C LEU A 11 13.92 10.18 7.90
N TYR A 12 14.75 9.98 6.88
CA TYR A 12 15.16 8.64 6.45
C TYR A 12 15.84 7.86 7.58
N ARG A 13 16.77 8.48 8.30
CA ARG A 13 17.45 7.84 9.44
C ARG A 13 16.50 7.53 10.58
N ARG A 14 15.53 8.40 10.84
CA ARG A 14 14.56 8.26 11.92
C ARG A 14 13.50 7.20 11.62
N TYR A 15 12.90 7.24 10.44
CA TYR A 15 11.72 6.45 10.13
C TYR A 15 11.99 5.23 9.26
N CYS A 16 12.96 5.28 8.34
CA CYS A 16 13.18 4.20 7.38
C CYS A 16 14.25 3.20 7.87
N LEU A 17 15.37 3.71 8.39
CA LEU A 17 16.53 2.88 8.75
C LEU A 17 16.41 1.98 9.98
N PRO A 18 15.64 2.31 11.05
CA PRO A 18 15.60 1.46 12.25
C PRO A 18 15.25 0.03 11.89
N ALA A 19 16.13 -0.92 12.25
CA ALA A 19 16.03 -2.34 11.89
C ALA A 19 15.74 -2.62 10.40
N ARG A 20 16.14 -1.70 9.50
CA ARG A 20 15.81 -1.69 8.07
C ARG A 20 14.29 -1.78 7.82
N ARG A 21 13.48 -1.05 8.59
CA ARG A 21 12.00 -1.06 8.56
C ARG A 21 11.42 -1.10 7.15
N TYR A 22 11.92 -0.25 6.23
CA TYR A 22 11.40 -0.19 4.85
C TYR A 22 11.43 -1.53 4.09
N LEU A 23 12.32 -2.46 4.46
CA LEU A 23 12.36 -3.82 3.91
C LEU A 23 11.30 -4.76 4.52
N LYS A 24 10.89 -4.48 5.76
CA LYS A 24 9.93 -5.29 6.52
C LYS A 24 8.48 -4.92 6.20
N LEU A 25 8.20 -3.65 5.85
CA LEU A 25 6.88 -3.17 5.47
C LEU A 25 6.38 -3.81 4.16
N GLY A 26 5.27 -4.56 4.22
CA GLY A 26 4.72 -5.37 3.13
C GLY A 26 4.71 -6.86 3.45
N GLY A 27 4.92 -7.73 2.45
CA GLY A 27 4.83 -9.19 2.67
C GLY A 27 5.86 -9.79 3.64
N ALA A 28 6.89 -9.05 4.04
CA ALA A 28 7.87 -9.51 5.04
C ALA A 28 7.32 -9.44 6.46
N VAL A 29 6.58 -8.37 6.84
CA VAL A 29 5.95 -8.29 8.16
C VAL A 29 4.90 -9.38 8.36
N LEU A 30 4.20 -9.77 7.29
CA LEU A 30 3.18 -10.83 7.33
C LEU A 30 3.75 -12.24 7.58
N ARG A 31 5.06 -12.42 7.49
CA ARG A 31 5.76 -13.70 7.67
C ARG A 31 6.78 -13.64 8.81
N MET A 32 6.75 -12.58 9.61
CA MET A 32 7.73 -12.36 10.66
C MET A 32 7.47 -13.33 11.82
N PRO A 33 8.51 -13.97 12.38
CA PRO A 33 8.38 -14.73 13.62
C PRO A 33 7.89 -13.83 14.76
N ARG A 34 7.15 -14.41 15.71
CA ARG A 34 6.46 -13.63 16.76
C ARG A 34 7.43 -12.79 17.60
N GLU A 35 8.60 -13.33 17.89
CA GLU A 35 9.66 -12.68 18.66
C GLU A 35 10.23 -11.42 17.99
N GLU A 36 10.19 -11.33 16.67
CA GLU A 36 10.56 -10.12 15.92
C GLU A 36 9.36 -9.21 15.68
N TYR A 37 8.16 -9.80 15.57
CA TYR A 37 6.92 -9.12 15.22
C TYR A 37 6.49 -8.12 16.29
N GLU A 38 6.43 -8.53 17.56
CA GLU A 38 5.95 -7.66 18.65
C GLU A 38 6.80 -6.38 18.78
N PRO A 39 8.16 -6.45 18.87
CA PRO A 39 8.98 -5.24 18.88
C PRO A 39 8.83 -4.36 17.62
N PHE A 40 8.61 -4.98 16.46
CA PHE A 40 8.42 -4.26 15.22
C PHE A 40 7.12 -3.45 15.21
N VAL A 41 6.00 -4.06 15.62
CA VAL A 41 4.69 -3.41 15.75
C VAL A 41 4.75 -2.25 16.75
N HIS A 42 5.32 -2.48 17.94
CA HIS A 42 5.50 -1.42 18.94
C HIS A 42 6.31 -0.24 18.40
N ALA A 43 7.43 -0.51 17.70
CA ALA A 43 8.26 0.56 17.14
C ALA A 43 7.57 1.30 15.99
N LEU A 44 6.80 0.60 15.16
CA LEU A 44 6.01 1.21 14.08
C LEU A 44 4.90 2.12 14.65
N ALA A 45 4.16 1.64 15.65
CA ALA A 45 3.12 2.38 16.33
C ALA A 45 3.67 3.66 17.00
N ALA A 46 4.79 3.56 17.72
CA ALA A 46 5.44 4.70 18.36
C ALA A 46 5.84 5.77 17.33
N ASP A 47 6.45 5.37 16.21
CA ASP A 47 6.84 6.32 15.17
C ASP A 47 5.65 6.90 14.42
N ALA A 48 4.58 6.13 14.20
CA ALA A 48 3.35 6.62 13.61
C ALA A 48 2.66 7.67 14.48
N ARG A 49 2.72 7.52 15.82
CA ARG A 49 2.25 8.56 16.75
C ARG A 49 3.13 9.81 16.73
N ALA A 50 4.44 9.64 16.56
CA ALA A 50 5.40 10.73 16.65
C ALA A 50 5.53 11.55 15.37
N VAL A 51 5.24 10.98 14.20
CA VAL A 51 5.39 11.66 12.91
C VAL A 51 4.36 12.77 12.71
N THR A 52 4.80 13.89 12.17
CA THR A 52 3.96 15.03 11.80
C THR A 52 3.52 14.98 10.34
N ASP A 53 2.47 15.74 9.99
CA ASP A 53 2.02 15.83 8.58
C ASP A 53 3.09 16.48 7.68
N ALA A 54 3.87 17.41 8.22
CA ALA A 54 4.99 18.01 7.49
C ALA A 54 6.08 16.97 7.18
N GLU A 55 6.46 16.14 8.15
CA GLU A 55 7.43 15.07 7.95
C GLU A 55 6.90 14.01 6.96
N LEU A 56 5.61 13.65 7.04
CA LEU A 56 4.97 12.75 6.07
C LEU A 56 5.02 13.34 4.65
N THR A 57 4.73 14.63 4.50
CA THR A 57 4.80 15.34 3.22
C THR A 57 6.20 15.25 2.63
N ILE A 58 7.24 15.51 3.42
CA ILE A 58 8.64 15.41 2.97
C ILE A 58 8.98 13.97 2.55
N LEU A 59 8.57 12.97 3.35
CA LEU A 59 8.82 11.57 3.02
C LEU A 59 8.09 11.13 1.74
N PHE A 60 6.92 11.68 1.43
CA PHE A 60 6.21 11.41 0.18
C PHE A 60 6.91 11.99 -1.06
N GLU A 61 7.79 12.98 -0.92
CA GLU A 61 8.64 13.48 -2.00
C GLU A 61 9.92 12.65 -2.20
N GLY A 62 10.22 11.74 -1.26
CA GLY A 62 11.43 10.92 -1.27
C GLY A 62 11.42 9.76 -2.29
N SER A 63 12.39 8.86 -2.15
CA SER A 63 12.45 7.63 -2.94
C SER A 63 11.41 6.60 -2.47
N TRP A 64 11.35 5.45 -3.13
CA TRP A 64 10.42 4.39 -2.75
C TRP A 64 10.50 3.95 -1.28
N ARG A 65 11.66 4.08 -0.63
CA ARG A 65 11.84 3.68 0.79
C ARG A 65 11.08 4.62 1.71
N GLU A 66 11.23 5.92 1.49
CA GLU A 66 10.56 6.99 2.22
C GLU A 66 9.06 6.93 1.96
N ARG A 67 8.65 6.87 0.68
CA ARG A 67 7.21 6.83 0.34
C ARG A 67 6.51 5.59 0.89
N ARG A 68 7.15 4.40 0.82
CA ARG A 68 6.63 3.17 1.45
C ARG A 68 6.48 3.34 2.96
N THR A 69 7.47 3.90 3.62
CA THR A 69 7.44 4.10 5.08
C THR A 69 6.35 5.10 5.47
N ALA A 70 6.26 6.23 4.76
CA ALA A 70 5.24 7.24 4.99
C ALA A 70 3.82 6.70 4.84
N ALA A 71 3.57 5.88 3.81
CA ALA A 71 2.26 5.26 3.60
C ALA A 71 1.82 4.41 4.80
N TRP A 72 2.72 3.59 5.35
CA TRP A 72 2.43 2.79 6.55
C TRP A 72 2.25 3.65 7.80
N LEU A 73 3.08 4.67 8.00
CA LEU A 73 2.93 5.58 9.13
C LEU A 73 1.59 6.35 9.07
N ALA A 74 1.21 6.82 7.89
CA ALA A 74 -0.08 7.49 7.66
C ALA A 74 -1.26 6.54 7.91
N ALA A 75 -1.16 5.29 7.47
CA ALA A 75 -2.18 4.27 7.71
C ALA A 75 -2.36 3.98 9.21
N VAL A 76 -1.27 3.66 9.92
CA VAL A 76 -1.27 3.37 11.36
C VAL A 76 -1.78 4.55 12.19
N SER A 77 -1.39 5.77 11.83
CA SER A 77 -1.82 6.99 12.51
C SER A 77 -3.15 7.58 12.00
N ARG A 78 -3.88 6.84 11.15
CA ARG A 78 -5.19 7.21 10.58
C ARG A 78 -5.21 8.60 9.93
N ARG A 79 -4.13 8.98 9.23
CA ARG A 79 -4.00 10.27 8.51
C ARG A 79 -4.66 10.21 7.14
N ASP A 80 -5.96 9.98 7.14
CA ASP A 80 -6.78 9.77 5.95
C ASP A 80 -6.91 11.01 5.03
N HIS A 81 -6.57 12.20 5.52
CA HIS A 81 -6.47 13.41 4.70
C HIS A 81 -5.36 13.32 3.64
N PHE A 82 -4.41 12.39 3.74
CA PHE A 82 -3.43 12.09 2.69
C PHE A 82 -4.00 11.19 1.57
N ARG A 83 -5.26 10.73 1.64
CA ARG A 83 -5.83 9.80 0.64
C ARG A 83 -5.64 10.25 -0.81
N GLU A 84 -5.89 11.54 -1.09
CA GLU A 84 -5.77 12.06 -2.46
C GLU A 84 -4.30 12.04 -2.92
N ARG A 85 -3.37 12.34 -2.01
CA ARG A 85 -1.93 12.25 -2.29
C ARG A 85 -1.51 10.80 -2.54
N LEU A 86 -1.98 9.85 -1.74
CA LEU A 86 -1.69 8.43 -1.90
C LEU A 86 -2.28 7.88 -3.22
N GLY A 87 -3.50 8.28 -3.56
CA GLY A 87 -4.14 7.92 -4.83
C GLY A 87 -3.40 8.50 -6.04
N ALA A 88 -2.98 9.76 -5.97
CA ALA A 88 -2.16 10.38 -7.01
C ALA A 88 -0.82 9.66 -7.19
N LEU A 89 -0.09 9.41 -6.09
CA LEU A 89 1.18 8.69 -6.11
C LEU A 89 1.06 7.26 -6.65
N LEU A 90 -0.05 6.58 -6.35
CA LEU A 90 -0.37 5.26 -6.89
C LEU A 90 -0.60 5.34 -8.41
N LEU A 91 -1.43 6.29 -8.87
CA LEU A 91 -1.72 6.49 -10.28
C LEU A 91 -0.50 6.94 -11.09
N GLU A 92 0.38 7.76 -10.52
CA GLU A 92 1.62 8.21 -11.15
C GLU A 92 2.62 7.06 -11.33
N SER A 93 2.65 6.09 -10.39
CA SER A 93 3.54 4.91 -10.41
C SER A 93 5.03 5.22 -10.71
N GLU A 94 5.52 6.39 -10.29
CA GLU A 94 6.87 6.87 -10.61
C GLU A 94 8.01 6.06 -9.96
N VAL A 95 7.73 5.38 -8.84
CA VAL A 95 8.74 4.66 -8.07
C VAL A 95 8.31 3.22 -7.80
N CYS A 96 9.25 2.29 -7.93
CA CYS A 96 9.02 0.86 -7.66
C CYS A 96 8.78 0.58 -6.17
N PHE A 97 8.12 -0.53 -5.84
CA PHE A 97 7.94 -1.06 -4.46
C PHE A 97 7.09 -0.23 -3.48
N ALA A 98 6.64 0.98 -3.85
CA ALA A 98 5.81 1.81 -3.00
C ALA A 98 4.30 1.62 -3.23
N GLY A 99 3.86 1.24 -4.45
CA GLY A 99 2.44 1.18 -4.80
C GLY A 99 1.62 0.24 -3.91
N GLY A 100 2.14 -0.95 -3.59
CA GLY A 100 1.49 -1.84 -2.62
C GLY A 100 1.29 -1.22 -1.23
N ALA A 101 2.17 -0.32 -0.78
CA ALA A 101 1.98 0.38 0.49
C ALA A 101 0.87 1.44 0.41
N TYR A 102 0.70 2.11 -0.73
CA TYR A 102 -0.44 3.01 -0.94
C TYR A 102 -1.75 2.23 -0.98
N CYS A 103 -1.76 1.05 -1.63
CA CYS A 103 -2.93 0.17 -1.66
C CYS A 103 -3.36 -0.25 -0.24
N VAL A 104 -2.39 -0.64 0.59
CA VAL A 104 -2.62 -0.97 2.01
C VAL A 104 -3.19 0.23 2.78
N ALA A 105 -2.60 1.43 2.61
CA ALA A 105 -3.06 2.62 3.30
C ALA A 105 -4.51 2.98 2.92
N LEU A 106 -4.82 3.04 1.62
CA LEU A 106 -6.17 3.32 1.12
C LEU A 106 -7.19 2.27 1.61
N ALA A 107 -6.85 0.99 1.53
CA ALA A 107 -7.70 -0.09 2.05
C ALA A 107 -7.97 0.03 3.55
N SER A 108 -6.98 0.49 4.33
CA SER A 108 -7.11 0.67 5.78
C SER A 108 -7.95 1.89 6.19
N PHE A 109 -8.07 2.90 5.32
CA PHE A 109 -9.00 4.02 5.53
C PHE A 109 -10.44 3.61 5.22
N GLY A 110 -10.62 2.73 4.23
CA GLY A 110 -11.84 1.96 4.06
C GLY A 110 -13.06 2.78 3.67
N THR A 111 -12.90 3.90 2.97
CA THR A 111 -14.02 4.74 2.52
C THR A 111 -14.34 4.55 1.04
N ALA A 112 -15.54 4.97 0.62
CA ALA A 112 -15.94 4.94 -0.78
C ALA A 112 -14.94 5.70 -1.69
N ARG A 113 -14.35 6.79 -1.19
CA ARG A 113 -13.34 7.55 -1.93
C ARG A 113 -12.05 6.77 -2.13
N ASP A 114 -11.62 5.99 -1.13
CA ASP A 114 -10.42 5.15 -1.26
C ASP A 114 -10.62 4.05 -2.30
N ALA A 115 -11.83 3.47 -2.34
CA ALA A 115 -12.22 2.53 -3.38
C ALA A 115 -12.22 3.16 -4.77
N ASP A 116 -12.69 4.41 -4.91
CA ASP A 116 -12.67 5.13 -6.19
C ASP A 116 -11.23 5.39 -6.67
N LEU A 117 -10.29 5.72 -5.77
CA LEU A 117 -8.88 5.92 -6.09
C LEU A 117 -8.21 4.61 -6.54
N LEU A 118 -8.47 3.49 -5.84
CA LEU A 118 -8.01 2.16 -6.25
C LEU A 118 -8.57 1.75 -7.60
N ALA A 119 -9.86 2.01 -7.83
CA ALA A 119 -10.52 1.71 -9.10
C ALA A 119 -9.95 2.55 -10.26
N ALA A 120 -9.62 3.83 -10.04
CA ALA A 120 -9.00 4.68 -11.05
C ALA A 120 -7.60 4.17 -11.47
N TYR A 121 -6.80 3.69 -10.50
CA TYR A 121 -5.53 3.04 -10.80
C TYR A 121 -5.71 1.78 -11.67
N LEU A 122 -6.68 0.95 -11.31
CA LEU A 122 -6.98 -0.30 -12.04
C LEU A 122 -7.51 -0.02 -13.45
N ASP A 123 -8.40 0.95 -13.61
CA ASP A 123 -8.87 1.40 -14.93
C ASP A 123 -7.72 1.85 -15.82
N HIS A 124 -6.66 2.46 -15.27
CA HIS A 124 -5.52 2.86 -16.06
C HIS A 124 -4.59 1.68 -16.40
N TYR A 125 -4.14 0.95 -15.39
CA TYR A 125 -3.05 0.00 -15.53
C TYR A 125 -3.46 -1.43 -15.92
N LEU A 126 -4.74 -1.80 -15.85
CA LEU A 126 -5.19 -3.08 -16.43
C LEU A 126 -5.20 -3.05 -17.97
N HIS A 127 -5.22 -1.87 -18.60
CA HIS A 127 -5.02 -1.76 -20.05
C HIS A 127 -3.54 -1.90 -20.46
N ARG A 128 -2.63 -2.14 -19.52
CA ARG A 128 -1.18 -2.20 -19.73
C ARG A 128 -0.62 -3.57 -19.30
N PRO A 129 -0.92 -4.64 -20.05
CA PRO A 129 -0.40 -5.98 -19.75
C PRO A 129 1.13 -6.07 -19.83
N ASP A 130 1.77 -5.11 -20.51
CA ASP A 130 3.22 -4.98 -20.58
C ASP A 130 3.87 -4.55 -19.25
N LEU A 131 3.10 -3.99 -18.31
CA LEU A 131 3.60 -3.44 -17.05
C LEU A 131 3.30 -4.36 -15.86
N ALA A 132 4.36 -4.84 -15.20
CA ALA A 132 4.30 -5.62 -13.96
C ALA A 132 4.36 -4.71 -12.72
N TYR A 133 3.30 -3.92 -12.52
CA TYR A 133 3.19 -2.99 -11.39
C TYR A 133 2.35 -3.59 -10.25
N ASP A 134 1.57 -2.75 -9.57
CA ASP A 134 0.81 -3.11 -8.38
C ASP A 134 -0.65 -3.48 -8.71
N GLN A 135 -1.02 -3.73 -9.99
CA GLN A 135 -2.39 -4.10 -10.38
C GLN A 135 -2.97 -5.24 -9.53
N PRO A 136 -2.23 -6.33 -9.25
CA PRO A 136 -2.77 -7.39 -8.39
C PRO A 136 -3.03 -6.94 -6.95
N THR A 137 -2.13 -6.14 -6.38
CA THR A 137 -2.27 -5.62 -5.02
C THR A 137 -3.43 -4.62 -4.94
N ALA A 138 -3.57 -3.75 -5.94
CA ALA A 138 -4.68 -2.80 -6.04
C ALA A 138 -6.03 -3.52 -6.20
N MET A 139 -6.08 -4.62 -6.97
CA MET A 139 -7.29 -5.44 -7.10
C MET A 139 -7.69 -6.08 -5.76
N GLY A 140 -6.71 -6.65 -5.05
CA GLY A 140 -6.94 -7.17 -3.70
C GLY A 140 -7.40 -6.09 -2.72
N ALA A 141 -6.86 -4.88 -2.83
CA ALA A 141 -7.22 -3.73 -1.99
C ALA A 141 -8.64 -3.23 -2.27
N LEU A 142 -9.03 -3.15 -3.54
CA LEU A 142 -10.39 -2.76 -3.92
C LEU A 142 -11.40 -3.79 -3.42
N ALA A 143 -11.14 -5.08 -3.63
CA ALA A 143 -12.02 -6.15 -3.16
C ALA A 143 -12.13 -6.18 -1.63
N TYR A 144 -11.03 -5.92 -0.91
CA TYR A 144 -11.08 -5.77 0.55
C TYR A 144 -11.96 -4.59 0.95
N THR A 145 -11.76 -3.43 0.33
CA THR A 145 -12.51 -2.21 0.63
C THR A 145 -14.01 -2.39 0.36
N ASP A 146 -14.37 -3.03 -0.75
CA ASP A 146 -15.75 -3.41 -1.06
C ASP A 146 -16.36 -4.32 0.01
N SER A 147 -15.59 -5.30 0.51
CA SER A 147 -16.07 -6.20 1.56
C SER A 147 -16.37 -5.48 2.87
N VAL A 148 -15.58 -4.44 3.20
CA VAL A 148 -15.75 -3.60 4.39
C VAL A 148 -16.94 -2.65 4.22
N LEU A 149 -17.12 -2.09 3.03
CA LEU A 149 -18.19 -1.13 2.72
C LEU A 149 -19.52 -1.78 2.33
N HIS A 150 -19.55 -3.11 2.15
CA HIS A 150 -20.65 -3.82 1.49
C HIS A 150 -20.99 -3.22 0.11
N SER A 151 -19.97 -2.87 -0.66
CA SER A 151 -20.09 -2.39 -2.04
C SER A 151 -19.56 -3.40 -3.06
N ASP A 152 -19.65 -3.06 -4.34
CA ASP A 152 -19.36 -3.97 -5.45
C ASP A 152 -18.60 -3.28 -6.61
N ARG A 153 -17.64 -2.41 -6.29
CA ARG A 153 -16.84 -1.71 -7.32
C ARG A 153 -15.89 -2.65 -8.06
N ALA A 154 -15.44 -3.73 -7.42
CA ALA A 154 -14.54 -4.72 -7.98
C ALA A 154 -15.20 -5.59 -9.04
N SER A 155 -16.52 -5.82 -8.99
CA SER A 155 -17.21 -6.75 -9.90
C SER A 155 -17.02 -6.39 -11.36
N ARG A 156 -17.03 -5.10 -11.71
CA ARG A 156 -16.85 -4.67 -13.11
C ARG A 156 -15.50 -5.07 -13.70
N PHE A 157 -14.48 -5.25 -12.86
CA PHE A 157 -13.17 -5.73 -13.28
C PHE A 157 -13.14 -7.27 -13.35
N LEU A 158 -13.80 -7.94 -12.40
CA LEU A 158 -13.74 -9.39 -12.19
C LEU A 158 -14.79 -10.20 -12.96
N GLN A 159 -15.83 -9.57 -13.49
CA GLN A 159 -16.85 -10.21 -14.32
C GLN A 159 -16.24 -10.81 -15.60
N GLU A 160 -17.01 -11.66 -16.28
CA GLU A 160 -16.60 -12.18 -17.59
C GLU A 160 -16.37 -11.02 -18.57
N GLY A 161 -15.23 -11.06 -19.27
CA GLY A 161 -14.80 -9.96 -20.12
C GLY A 161 -14.38 -8.68 -19.38
N GLY A 162 -14.33 -8.67 -18.04
CA GLY A 162 -13.82 -7.55 -17.27
C GLY A 162 -12.31 -7.37 -17.43
N LEU A 163 -11.83 -6.15 -17.21
CA LEU A 163 -10.43 -5.76 -17.48
C LEU A 163 -9.41 -6.61 -16.70
N TRP A 164 -9.74 -7.09 -15.50
CA TRP A 164 -8.83 -7.94 -14.74
C TRP A 164 -8.56 -9.26 -15.47
N ARG A 165 -9.61 -9.92 -15.95
CA ARG A 165 -9.48 -11.21 -16.62
C ARG A 165 -8.75 -11.08 -17.96
N GLN A 166 -9.05 -10.02 -18.71
CA GLN A 166 -8.34 -9.71 -19.96
C GLN A 166 -6.86 -9.45 -19.69
N TRP A 167 -6.56 -8.55 -18.75
CA TRP A 167 -5.19 -8.24 -18.36
C TRP A 167 -4.43 -9.49 -17.89
N PHE A 168 -5.04 -10.36 -17.09
CA PHE A 168 -4.40 -11.58 -16.61
C PHE A 168 -4.02 -12.55 -17.74
N GLN A 169 -4.86 -12.64 -18.78
CA GLN A 169 -4.58 -13.46 -19.96
C GLN A 169 -3.44 -12.88 -20.81
N ASP A 170 -3.41 -11.55 -20.95
CA ASP A 170 -2.46 -10.86 -21.83
C ASP A 170 -1.11 -10.54 -21.14
N ALA A 171 -1.07 -10.49 -19.81
CA ALA A 171 0.11 -10.14 -19.03
C ALA A 171 1.12 -11.30 -18.99
N PRO A 172 2.30 -11.19 -19.66
CA PRO A 172 3.25 -12.29 -19.77
C PRO A 172 3.94 -12.64 -18.44
N HIS A 173 3.85 -11.76 -17.45
CA HIS A 173 4.42 -11.92 -16.12
C HIS A 173 3.43 -12.53 -15.11
N MET A 174 2.17 -12.72 -15.51
CA MET A 174 1.14 -13.36 -14.71
C MET A 174 0.99 -14.83 -15.11
N HIS A 175 0.92 -15.69 -14.11
CA HIS A 175 0.82 -17.14 -14.29
C HIS A 175 -0.10 -17.74 -13.22
N GLY A 176 -0.76 -18.85 -13.56
CA GLY A 176 -1.65 -19.57 -12.65
C GLY A 176 -3.12 -19.21 -12.86
N GLU A 177 -3.89 -19.26 -11.78
CA GLU A 177 -5.31 -18.89 -11.80
C GLU A 177 -5.48 -17.37 -11.67
N ASP A 178 -6.47 -16.81 -12.37
CA ASP A 178 -6.82 -15.38 -12.36
C ASP A 178 -7.52 -14.94 -11.06
N GLY A 179 -7.45 -15.74 -10.00
CA GLY A 179 -8.04 -15.45 -8.71
C GLY A 179 -7.30 -14.33 -7.96
N ILE A 180 -8.06 -13.53 -7.20
CA ILE A 180 -7.52 -12.44 -6.38
C ILE A 180 -7.27 -12.84 -4.92
N SER A 181 -7.55 -14.09 -4.54
CA SER A 181 -7.57 -14.57 -3.15
C SER A 181 -6.25 -14.30 -2.42
N THR A 182 -5.11 -14.52 -3.07
CA THR A 182 -3.78 -14.27 -2.49
C THR A 182 -3.59 -12.78 -2.16
N TYR A 183 -3.97 -11.90 -3.08
CA TYR A 183 -3.82 -10.45 -2.91
C TYR A 183 -4.80 -9.88 -1.89
N LEU A 184 -6.06 -10.35 -1.92
CA LEU A 184 -7.08 -10.03 -0.90
C LEU A 184 -6.63 -10.49 0.49
N GLY A 185 -6.09 -11.70 0.62
CA GLY A 185 -5.55 -12.22 1.86
C GLY A 185 -4.36 -11.38 2.38
N GLY A 186 -3.45 -10.99 1.48
CA GLY A 186 -2.33 -10.11 1.81
C GLY A 186 -2.77 -8.73 2.33
N ILE A 187 -3.75 -8.10 1.68
CA ILE A 187 -4.31 -6.82 2.14
C ILE A 187 -4.99 -6.97 3.49
N ARG A 188 -5.78 -8.04 3.69
CA ARG A 188 -6.46 -8.31 4.97
C ARG A 188 -5.45 -8.39 6.11
N LEU A 189 -4.40 -9.19 5.93
CA LEU A 189 -3.34 -9.32 6.94
C LEU A 189 -2.61 -7.99 7.17
N ALA A 190 -2.33 -7.22 6.13
CA ALA A 190 -1.70 -5.90 6.29
C ALA A 190 -2.58 -4.91 7.06
N CYS A 191 -3.90 -4.92 6.83
CA CYS A 191 -4.84 -4.11 7.60
C CYS A 191 -4.91 -4.57 9.06
N THR A 192 -4.84 -5.88 9.33
CA THR A 192 -4.73 -6.39 10.72
C THR A 192 -3.48 -5.86 11.42
N VAL A 193 -2.31 -5.84 10.75
CA VAL A 193 -1.09 -5.24 11.34
C VAL A 193 -1.31 -3.75 11.68
N ILE A 194 -2.01 -3.01 10.81
CA ILE A 194 -2.33 -1.59 11.03
C ILE A 194 -3.24 -1.41 12.25
N ASP A 195 -4.28 -2.23 12.38
CA ASP A 195 -5.20 -2.20 13.50
C ASP A 195 -4.47 -2.55 14.82
N GLU A 196 -3.62 -3.58 14.82
CA GLU A 196 -2.79 -3.94 15.98
C GLU A 196 -1.83 -2.81 16.39
N CYS A 197 -1.23 -2.10 15.43
CA CYS A 197 -0.40 -0.94 15.74
C CYS A 197 -1.21 0.22 16.37
N ALA A 198 -2.47 0.39 15.98
CA ALA A 198 -3.34 1.44 16.51
C ALA A 198 -3.78 1.15 17.96
N ASP A 199 -3.90 -0.13 18.32
CA ASP A 199 -4.31 -0.58 19.67
C ASP A 199 -3.13 -0.68 20.67
N THR A 200 -1.90 -0.43 20.21
CA THR A 200 -0.64 -0.57 20.97
C THR A 200 -0.20 0.70 21.68
#